data_AF-A0A933NMK4-F1
#
_entry.id   AF-A0A933NMK4-F1
#
_cell.length_a   1.000
_cell.length_b   1.000
_cell.length_c   1.000
_cell.angle_alpha   90.00
_cell.angle_beta   90.00
_cell.angle_gamma   90.00
#
_symmetry.space_group_name_H-M   'P 1'
#
loop_
_entity.id
_entity.type
_entity.pdbx_description
1 polymer ?
#
loop_
_entity_poly.entity_id
_entity_poly.type
_entity_poly.pdbx_seq_one_letter_code
_entity_poly.pdbx_strand_id
1 'polypeptide(L)'
;MSRRQLALCAALALQAFASAASPAQSVPLEIVFRTYDGPVASAGTPFVEHDVTLVAGTKEAKEFIDAHRRSNPELVAAYEKLTGDAKLRAHLGSILGLTGQTKQVILADDSRKYVDADKDGKPDTDAAAKEVTHVWPHSAGTHVVISQSYLESYPDEEDLVGVLIHELSHTQDESNLYAGDYGADGSHFADEVLYNNGGKTYSHNAAWIEGWADFTPMLHDPAERADGVRKASKLTLESADAKHSELAWKDASYEQLLAVELTNAFILYDIATLLPGGKEKLFAAFRATNSDERVLLDVLAEYVRANPAEAFAVAAIFDGYTGFRAPDSALDQVLGARQAARYRKDFRDGLRKRNESGELDDVQTVTRHAASRLLEAGAEARLKAVRARLDELDRWKPSFWDVLGGPGWWLVKKLMHDRERARLLEERRQLEHTLASLRAARTEAALAVRVLPPPPARPEEYGVGADTGTGGGDSGAGGRTGTAAAAVSGGSGTPAGVVSGQPLDWGR
;
A
#
# COMPACT_ATOMS: atom_id res chain seq x y z
N MET A 1 24.34 -13.94 -8.09
CA MET A 1 24.03 -13.49 -6.72
C MET A 1 25.27 -13.24 -5.87
N SER A 2 25.35 -12.09 -5.21
CA SER A 2 26.29 -11.95 -4.09
C SER A 2 25.76 -12.72 -2.88
N ARG A 3 26.64 -13.36 -2.12
CA ARG A 3 26.26 -14.09 -0.90
C ARG A 3 25.59 -13.17 0.14
N ARG A 4 25.81 -11.85 0.08
CA ARG A 4 25.16 -10.83 0.92
C ARG A 4 23.68 -10.62 0.60
N GLN A 5 23.25 -10.77 -0.65
CA GLN A 5 21.83 -10.54 -1.01
C GLN A 5 20.96 -11.76 -0.65
N LEU A 6 21.46 -12.97 -0.91
CA LEU A 6 20.86 -14.23 -0.47
C LEU A 6 20.74 -14.27 1.07
N ALA A 7 21.81 -13.82 1.75
CA ALA A 7 21.84 -13.64 3.21
C ALA A 7 20.75 -12.71 3.71
N LEU A 8 20.60 -11.57 3.05
CA LEU A 8 19.70 -10.51 3.44
C LEU A 8 18.26 -10.99 3.30
N CYS A 9 17.88 -11.52 2.15
CA CYS A 9 16.54 -12.09 1.94
C CYS A 9 16.24 -13.23 2.93
N ALA A 10 17.21 -14.12 3.17
CA ALA A 10 17.09 -15.18 4.18
C ALA A 10 16.90 -14.62 5.60
N ALA A 11 17.68 -13.60 5.96
CA ALA A 11 17.64 -12.98 7.28
C ALA A 11 16.35 -12.20 7.53
N LEU A 12 15.92 -11.43 6.53
CA LEU A 12 14.69 -10.67 6.58
C LEU A 12 13.50 -11.60 6.71
N ALA A 13 13.46 -12.66 5.90
CA ALA A 13 12.47 -13.72 6.05
C ALA A 13 12.54 -14.31 7.46
N LEU A 14 13.68 -14.77 7.96
CA LEU A 14 13.79 -15.36 9.31
C LEU A 14 13.37 -14.40 10.44
N GLN A 15 13.72 -13.12 10.36
CA GLN A 15 13.38 -12.09 11.33
C GLN A 15 11.89 -11.77 11.37
N ALA A 16 11.27 -11.73 10.19
CA ALA A 16 9.87 -11.40 10.03
C ALA A 16 8.99 -12.26 10.96
N PHE A 17 9.34 -13.54 11.05
CA PHE A 17 8.55 -14.54 11.79
C PHE A 17 8.98 -14.70 13.24
N ALA A 18 10.25 -14.45 13.58
CA ALA A 18 10.69 -14.39 14.98
C ALA A 18 9.88 -13.38 15.82
N SER A 19 9.24 -12.42 15.15
CA SER A 19 8.44 -11.34 15.74
C SER A 19 6.94 -11.62 15.76
N ALA A 20 6.46 -12.52 14.88
CA ALA A 20 5.10 -13.01 14.86
C ALA A 20 4.86 -14.11 15.92
N ALA A 21 5.94 -14.68 16.47
CA ALA A 21 5.89 -15.67 17.55
C ALA A 21 5.45 -15.04 18.89
N SER A 22 4.15 -14.76 19.02
CA SER A 22 3.51 -14.92 20.32
C SER A 22 3.65 -16.39 20.73
N PRO A 23 4.04 -16.73 21.97
CA PRO A 23 4.23 -18.11 22.42
C PRO A 23 3.01 -19.03 22.21
N ALA A 24 1.83 -18.48 21.89
CA ALA A 24 0.58 -19.22 21.75
C ALA A 24 0.25 -19.72 20.33
N GLN A 25 0.88 -19.19 19.27
CA GLN A 25 0.54 -19.54 17.88
C GLN A 25 1.80 -19.50 16.99
N SER A 26 2.59 -20.57 17.01
CA SER A 26 3.69 -20.76 16.06
C SER A 26 3.14 -21.35 14.77
N VAL A 27 3.06 -20.55 13.71
CA VAL A 27 2.86 -21.07 12.36
C VAL A 27 4.24 -21.41 11.80
N PRO A 28 4.50 -22.65 11.35
CA PRO A 28 5.77 -22.97 10.72
C PRO A 28 5.86 -22.22 9.39
N LEU A 29 6.94 -21.46 9.21
CA LEU A 29 7.31 -20.90 7.91
C LEU A 29 8.28 -21.87 7.22
N GLU A 30 8.08 -22.09 5.94
CA GLU A 30 9.01 -22.85 5.10
C GLU A 30 9.72 -21.88 4.14
N ILE A 31 10.94 -21.45 4.47
CA ILE A 31 11.75 -20.71 3.48
C ILE A 31 12.40 -21.74 2.58
N VAL A 32 11.98 -21.80 1.32
CA VAL A 32 12.53 -22.73 0.33
C VAL A 32 13.43 -21.95 -0.61
N PHE A 33 14.74 -22.09 -0.46
CA PHE A 33 15.67 -21.60 -1.48
C PHE A 33 15.62 -22.55 -2.66
N ARG A 34 15.24 -22.06 -3.85
CA ARG A 34 15.27 -22.87 -5.08
C ARG A 34 16.28 -22.28 -6.05
N THR A 35 17.48 -22.85 -6.07
CA THR A 35 18.48 -22.53 -7.09
C THR A 35 18.33 -23.50 -8.27
N TYR A 36 18.25 -22.98 -9.49
CA TYR A 36 18.09 -23.77 -10.70
C TYR A 36 19.44 -24.07 -11.37
N ASP A 37 20.02 -25.22 -11.06
CA ASP A 37 21.25 -25.67 -11.70
C ASP A 37 20.96 -26.49 -12.98
N GLY A 38 20.81 -25.84 -14.14
CA GLY A 38 20.73 -26.56 -15.43
C GLY A 38 20.25 -25.73 -16.63
N PRO A 39 20.70 -26.00 -17.87
CA PRO A 39 20.16 -25.31 -19.05
C PRO A 39 18.69 -25.71 -19.20
N VAL A 40 17.81 -24.75 -19.48
CA VAL A 40 16.42 -25.04 -19.87
C VAL A 40 16.45 -25.69 -21.25
N ALA A 41 16.85 -26.96 -21.29
CA ALA A 41 17.01 -27.75 -22.49
C ALA A 41 15.91 -28.81 -22.48
N SER A 42 14.84 -28.52 -23.24
CA SER A 42 13.78 -29.43 -23.66
C SER A 42 13.00 -30.16 -22.56
N ALA A 43 11.71 -30.38 -22.80
CA ALA A 43 10.86 -31.20 -21.94
C ALA A 43 11.54 -32.54 -21.60
N GLY A 44 11.82 -32.78 -20.32
CA GLY A 44 12.26 -34.09 -19.81
C GLY A 44 13.60 -34.16 -19.05
N THR A 45 14.35 -33.06 -18.88
CA THR A 45 15.53 -33.09 -18.00
C THR A 45 15.10 -32.94 -16.53
N PRO A 46 15.43 -33.88 -15.62
CA PRO A 46 15.05 -33.78 -14.22
C PRO A 46 15.77 -32.59 -13.56
N PHE A 47 14.97 -31.73 -12.93
CA PHE A 47 15.44 -30.60 -12.14
C PHE A 47 16.28 -31.09 -10.97
N VAL A 48 17.44 -30.49 -10.74
CA VAL A 48 18.16 -30.64 -9.47
C VAL A 48 17.64 -29.55 -8.55
N GLU A 49 16.67 -29.93 -7.72
CA GLU A 49 16.07 -29.06 -6.71
C GLU A 49 16.98 -29.09 -5.47
N HIS A 50 17.57 -27.94 -5.14
CA HIS A 50 18.32 -27.75 -3.89
C HIS A 50 17.41 -27.08 -2.85
N ASP A 51 16.42 -27.81 -2.36
CA ASP A 51 15.55 -27.29 -1.29
C ASP A 51 16.34 -27.16 0.01
N VAL A 52 16.70 -25.93 0.35
CA VAL A 52 17.09 -25.60 1.71
C VAL A 52 15.86 -25.04 2.40
N THR A 53 15.19 -25.87 3.20
CA THR A 53 14.12 -25.43 4.08
C THR A 53 14.71 -24.85 5.37
N LEU A 54 14.62 -23.54 5.56
CA LEU A 54 14.96 -22.90 6.84
C LEU A 54 13.68 -22.47 7.57
N VAL A 55 13.49 -23.01 8.77
CA VAL A 55 12.41 -22.59 9.67
C VAL A 55 13.00 -21.68 10.75
N ALA A 56 12.47 -20.47 10.89
CA ALA A 56 12.96 -19.51 11.88
C ALA A 56 12.90 -20.07 13.31
N GLY A 57 13.96 -19.82 14.09
CA GLY A 57 14.05 -20.24 15.49
C GLY A 57 14.29 -21.74 15.70
N THR A 58 14.45 -22.54 14.64
CA THR A 58 14.82 -23.95 14.79
C THR A 58 16.33 -24.14 14.93
N LYS A 59 16.70 -25.34 15.35
CA LYS A 59 18.09 -25.76 15.46
C LYS A 59 18.78 -25.70 14.10
N GLU A 60 18.08 -26.07 13.03
CA GLU A 60 18.57 -26.12 11.66
C GLU A 60 18.91 -24.71 11.14
N ALA A 61 18.06 -23.71 11.41
CA ALA A 61 18.37 -22.32 11.07
C ALA A 61 19.59 -21.80 11.85
N LYS A 62 19.70 -22.15 13.14
CA LYS A 62 20.86 -21.79 13.97
C LYS A 62 22.15 -22.45 13.46
N GLU A 63 22.09 -23.73 13.13
CA GLU A 63 23.22 -24.50 12.59
C GLU A 63 23.63 -23.98 11.21
N PHE A 64 22.67 -23.58 10.38
CA PHE A 64 22.94 -22.92 9.10
C PHE A 64 23.69 -21.60 9.30
N ILE A 65 23.21 -20.73 10.20
CA ILE A 65 23.88 -19.46 10.55
C ILE A 65 25.28 -19.73 11.09
N ASP A 66 25.44 -20.67 12.02
CA ASP A 66 26.73 -20.99 12.65
C ASP A 66 27.73 -21.59 11.65
N ALA A 67 27.27 -22.42 10.70
CA ALA A 67 28.09 -22.94 9.61
C ALA A 67 28.57 -21.83 8.67
N HIS A 68 27.75 -20.78 8.46
CA HIS A 68 28.08 -19.66 7.60
C HIS A 68 28.84 -18.53 8.33
N ARG A 69 28.85 -18.51 9.67
CA ARG A 69 29.53 -17.49 10.50
C ARG A 69 31.02 -17.34 10.18
N ARG A 70 31.70 -18.41 9.78
CA ARG A 70 33.12 -18.39 9.39
C ARG A 70 33.34 -18.13 7.91
N SER A 71 32.52 -18.74 7.06
CA SER A 71 32.68 -18.70 5.60
C SER A 71 32.05 -17.46 4.95
N ASN A 72 31.12 -16.81 5.66
CA ASN A 72 30.31 -15.68 5.21
C ASN A 72 29.99 -14.74 6.40
N PRO A 73 31.00 -14.11 7.04
CA PRO A 73 30.78 -13.28 8.22
C PRO A 73 29.86 -12.07 7.95
N GLU A 74 29.84 -11.59 6.71
CA GLU A 74 28.99 -10.48 6.27
C GLU A 74 27.51 -10.88 6.18
N LEU A 75 27.23 -12.14 5.83
CA LEU A 75 25.88 -12.72 5.84
C LEU A 75 25.35 -12.79 7.27
N VAL A 76 26.19 -13.24 8.21
CA VAL A 76 25.81 -13.30 9.62
C VAL A 76 25.67 -11.91 10.22
N ALA A 77 26.52 -10.95 9.84
CA ALA A 77 26.39 -9.57 10.29
C ALA A 77 25.10 -8.90 9.77
N ALA A 78 24.74 -9.12 8.49
CA ALA A 78 23.46 -8.65 7.94
C ALA A 78 22.29 -9.30 8.69
N TYR A 79 22.34 -10.62 8.92
CA TYR A 79 21.35 -11.32 9.73
C TYR A 79 21.22 -10.76 11.15
N GLU A 80 22.34 -10.55 11.86
CA GLU A 80 22.34 -10.06 13.23
C GLU A 80 21.90 -8.59 13.30
N LYS A 81 22.30 -7.75 12.34
CA LYS A 81 21.85 -6.35 12.20
C LYS A 81 20.35 -6.29 12.02
N LEU A 82 19.85 -7.04 11.03
CA LEU A 82 18.44 -7.13 10.73
C LEU A 82 17.69 -7.69 11.92
N THR A 83 17.96 -8.90 12.39
CA THR A 83 17.25 -9.50 13.54
C THR A 83 17.31 -8.68 14.83
N GLY A 84 18.34 -7.84 14.98
CA GLY A 84 18.46 -6.83 16.03
C GLY A 84 17.51 -5.64 15.89
N ASP A 85 17.05 -5.31 14.68
CA ASP A 85 16.12 -4.22 14.39
C ASP A 85 14.73 -4.51 14.97
N ALA A 86 14.44 -3.89 16.11
CA ALA A 86 13.17 -4.02 16.80
C ALA A 86 11.99 -3.41 16.01
N LYS A 87 12.22 -2.39 15.18
CA LYS A 87 11.19 -1.72 14.39
C LYS A 87 10.75 -2.62 13.23
N LEU A 88 11.72 -3.14 12.47
CA LEU A 88 11.48 -4.10 11.40
C LEU A 88 10.78 -5.36 11.94
N ARG A 89 11.24 -5.87 13.09
CA ARG A 89 10.59 -6.98 13.80
C ARG A 89 9.12 -6.71 14.12
N ALA A 90 8.84 -5.62 14.83
CA ALA A 90 7.47 -5.27 15.19
C ALA A 90 6.58 -5.05 13.95
N HIS A 91 7.15 -4.48 12.88
CA HIS A 91 6.46 -4.25 11.63
C HIS A 91 6.09 -5.56 10.92
N LEU A 92 7.08 -6.44 10.70
CA LEU A 92 6.86 -7.75 10.09
C LEU A 92 5.95 -8.65 10.94
N GLY A 93 6.04 -8.56 12.28
CA GLY A 93 5.10 -9.25 13.17
C GLY A 93 3.65 -8.79 12.98
N SER A 94 3.43 -7.50 12.71
CA SER A 94 2.07 -6.98 12.44
C SER A 94 1.52 -7.40 11.08
N ILE A 95 2.40 -7.60 10.10
CA ILE A 95 2.12 -8.10 8.74
C ILE A 95 1.81 -9.60 8.80
N LEU A 96 2.72 -10.39 9.38
CA LEU A 96 2.63 -11.85 9.35
C LEU A 96 1.67 -12.44 10.38
N GLY A 97 1.40 -11.72 11.47
CA GLY A 97 0.41 -12.11 12.47
C GLY A 97 -1.03 -12.17 11.95
N LEU A 98 -1.27 -11.83 10.67
CA LEU A 98 -2.60 -11.76 10.08
C LEU A 98 -3.13 -13.07 9.51
N THR A 99 -2.28 -13.98 9.02
CA THR A 99 -2.76 -15.06 8.13
C THR A 99 -2.76 -16.44 8.76
N GLY A 100 -2.03 -16.68 9.85
CA GLY A 100 -1.97 -18.02 10.45
C GLY A 100 -1.41 -19.12 9.52
N GLN A 101 -0.94 -18.76 8.32
CA GLN A 101 -0.56 -19.65 7.23
C GLN A 101 0.95 -19.72 7.06
N THR A 102 1.45 -20.91 6.71
CA THR A 102 2.83 -21.10 6.24
C THR A 102 3.01 -20.30 4.97
N LYS A 103 3.93 -19.34 5.00
CA LYS A 103 4.39 -18.63 3.81
C LYS A 103 5.69 -19.26 3.30
N GLN A 104 6.02 -19.04 2.05
CA GLN A 104 7.30 -19.44 1.48
C GLN A 104 7.93 -18.25 0.79
N VAL A 105 9.23 -18.05 1.00
CA VAL A 105 10.00 -17.09 0.22
C VAL A 105 10.92 -17.91 -0.67
N ILE A 106 10.71 -17.81 -1.97
CA ILE A 106 11.46 -18.48 -3.03
C ILE A 106 12.41 -17.45 -3.63
N LEU A 107 13.71 -17.73 -3.56
CA LEU A 107 14.70 -16.98 -4.33
C LEU A 107 14.96 -17.74 -5.62
N ALA A 108 14.64 -17.13 -6.76
CA ALA A 108 14.78 -17.74 -8.07
C ALA A 108 16.09 -17.30 -8.75
N ASP A 109 16.91 -18.26 -9.17
CA ASP A 109 18.00 -17.99 -10.12
C ASP A 109 17.42 -17.88 -11.53
N ASP A 110 17.38 -16.66 -12.06
CA ASP A 110 16.88 -16.33 -13.39
C ASP A 110 18.00 -16.08 -14.41
N SER A 111 19.20 -16.59 -14.16
CA SER A 111 20.27 -16.64 -15.16
C SER A 111 19.87 -17.43 -16.43
N ARG A 112 18.66 -18.03 -16.46
CA ARG A 112 18.11 -18.80 -17.58
C ARG A 112 16.61 -18.55 -17.73
N LYS A 113 16.19 -18.60 -18.99
CA LYS A 113 14.87 -18.21 -19.54
C LYS A 113 13.69 -18.86 -18.78
N TYR A 114 12.81 -18.03 -18.22
CA TYR A 114 11.53 -18.48 -17.70
C TYR A 114 10.51 -18.66 -18.82
N VAL A 115 9.66 -19.68 -18.69
CA VAL A 115 8.42 -19.86 -19.46
C VAL A 115 7.30 -19.70 -18.44
N ASP A 116 6.41 -18.73 -18.64
CA ASP A 116 5.27 -18.51 -17.73
C ASP A 116 4.49 -19.81 -17.54
N ALA A 117 4.04 -20.03 -16.31
CA ALA A 117 3.12 -21.11 -16.03
C ALA A 117 1.68 -20.62 -16.24
N ASP A 118 0.84 -21.43 -16.87
CA ASP A 118 -0.59 -21.21 -16.92
C ASP A 118 -1.20 -21.24 -15.50
N LYS A 119 -2.47 -20.85 -15.41
CA LYS A 119 -3.25 -20.88 -14.17
C LYS A 119 -3.29 -22.24 -13.44
N ASP A 120 -2.90 -23.33 -14.10
CA ASP A 120 -2.83 -24.68 -13.56
C ASP A 120 -1.39 -25.09 -13.21
N GLY A 121 -0.43 -24.18 -13.28
CA GLY A 121 0.99 -24.40 -12.97
C GLY A 121 1.78 -25.11 -14.07
N LYS A 122 1.26 -25.19 -15.31
CA LYS A 122 1.95 -25.84 -16.44
C LYS A 122 2.62 -24.80 -17.33
N PRO A 123 3.81 -25.08 -17.90
CA PRO A 123 4.46 -24.15 -18.82
C PRO A 123 3.54 -23.79 -20.01
N ASP A 124 3.32 -22.50 -20.25
CA ASP A 124 2.57 -22.00 -21.41
C ASP A 124 3.39 -22.25 -22.68
N THR A 125 2.94 -23.22 -23.48
CA THR A 125 3.63 -23.66 -24.69
C THR A 125 3.22 -22.89 -25.95
N ASP A 126 2.17 -22.06 -25.89
CA ASP A 126 1.50 -21.50 -27.07
C ASP A 126 1.81 -20.01 -27.27
N ALA A 127 2.32 -19.31 -26.26
CA ALA A 127 2.94 -18.01 -26.44
C ALA A 127 4.37 -18.21 -26.99
N ALA A 128 4.70 -17.59 -28.14
CA ALA A 128 6.09 -17.43 -28.53
C ALA A 128 6.84 -16.83 -27.33
N ALA A 129 7.68 -17.65 -26.68
CA ALA A 129 8.34 -17.34 -25.43
C ALA A 129 8.92 -15.92 -25.49
N LYS A 130 8.21 -14.94 -24.93
CA LYS A 130 8.77 -13.62 -24.69
C LYS A 130 9.87 -13.88 -23.68
N GLU A 131 11.11 -13.67 -24.08
CA GLU A 131 12.24 -13.76 -23.16
C GLU A 131 12.03 -12.72 -22.06
N VAL A 132 11.52 -13.15 -20.91
CA VAL A 132 11.45 -12.31 -19.72
C VAL A 132 12.85 -12.32 -19.12
N THR A 133 13.65 -11.30 -19.46
CA THR A 133 15.03 -11.15 -18.95
C THR A 133 15.08 -10.56 -17.55
N HIS A 134 13.93 -10.13 -17.02
CA HIS A 134 13.77 -9.58 -15.68
C HIS A 134 12.47 -10.10 -15.07
N VAL A 135 12.59 -11.01 -14.10
CA VAL A 135 11.42 -11.40 -13.30
C VAL A 135 11.32 -10.40 -12.17
N TRP A 136 10.36 -9.47 -12.26
CA TRP A 136 10.01 -8.63 -11.12
C TRP A 136 9.62 -9.52 -9.93
N PRO A 137 9.98 -9.13 -8.69
CA PRO A 137 9.41 -9.71 -7.50
C PRO A 137 7.90 -9.83 -7.64
N HIS A 138 7.37 -10.98 -7.25
CA HIS A 138 5.93 -11.19 -7.26
C HIS A 138 5.56 -12.16 -6.15
N SER A 139 4.29 -12.10 -5.78
CA SER A 139 3.68 -13.05 -4.86
C SER A 139 2.73 -13.99 -5.60
N ALA A 140 2.69 -15.25 -5.17
CA ALA A 140 1.80 -16.27 -5.69
C ALA A 140 1.15 -17.02 -4.52
N GLY A 141 0.03 -16.46 -4.04
CA GLY A 141 -0.71 -16.97 -2.89
C GLY A 141 0.12 -16.96 -1.60
N THR A 142 0.64 -18.12 -1.20
CA THR A 142 1.48 -18.25 0.00
C THR A 142 2.97 -18.01 -0.27
N HIS A 143 3.37 -17.71 -1.50
CA HIS A 143 4.77 -17.63 -1.90
C HIS A 143 5.14 -16.20 -2.28
N VAL A 144 6.36 -15.78 -1.95
CA VAL A 144 7.03 -14.59 -2.50
C VAL A 144 8.20 -15.07 -3.33
N VAL A 145 8.30 -14.63 -4.58
CA VAL A 145 9.38 -14.95 -5.48
C VAL A 145 10.21 -13.70 -5.73
N ILE A 146 11.51 -13.76 -5.46
CA ILE A 146 12.45 -12.68 -5.79
C ILE A 146 13.51 -13.26 -6.71
N SER A 147 13.70 -12.64 -7.87
CA SER A 147 14.65 -13.11 -8.88
C SER A 147 16.07 -12.62 -8.63
N GLN A 148 17.04 -13.35 -9.16
CA GLN A 148 18.44 -12.96 -9.07
C GLN A 148 18.73 -11.67 -9.86
N SER A 149 18.20 -11.50 -11.07
CA SER A 149 18.44 -10.29 -11.87
C SER A 149 17.88 -9.04 -11.18
N TYR A 150 16.77 -9.17 -10.44
CA TYR A 150 16.26 -8.10 -9.61
C TYR A 150 17.26 -7.71 -8.52
N LEU A 151 17.74 -8.70 -7.76
CA LEU A 151 18.74 -8.46 -6.72
C LEU A 151 20.04 -7.84 -7.28
N GLU A 152 20.45 -8.22 -8.48
CA GLU A 152 21.63 -7.65 -9.14
C GLU A 152 21.40 -6.21 -9.63
N SER A 153 20.16 -5.87 -10.00
CA SER A 153 19.78 -4.54 -10.48
C SER A 153 19.48 -3.54 -9.34
N TYR A 154 19.05 -4.05 -8.18
CA TYR A 154 18.70 -3.27 -6.99
C TYR A 154 19.57 -3.70 -5.79
N PRO A 155 20.82 -3.23 -5.71
CA PRO A 155 21.77 -3.68 -4.70
C PRO A 155 21.54 -3.09 -3.31
N ASP A 156 20.68 -2.07 -3.19
CA ASP A 156 20.47 -1.33 -1.96
C ASP A 156 19.60 -2.14 -0.97
N GLU A 157 20.13 -2.30 0.26
CA GLU A 157 19.51 -3.12 1.30
C GLU A 157 18.11 -2.62 1.69
N GLU A 158 17.91 -1.30 1.71
CA GLU A 158 16.64 -0.68 2.08
C GLU A 158 15.55 -0.94 1.03
N ASP A 159 15.87 -0.79 -0.26
CA ASP A 159 14.95 -1.11 -1.36
C ASP A 159 14.51 -2.59 -1.33
N LEU A 160 15.45 -3.50 -1.08
CA LEU A 160 15.14 -4.94 -0.97
C LEU A 160 14.22 -5.26 0.22
N VAL A 161 14.37 -4.53 1.33
CA VAL A 161 13.46 -4.65 2.49
C VAL A 161 12.06 -4.15 2.11
N GLY A 162 11.96 -3.00 1.47
CA GLY A 162 10.71 -2.42 1.01
C GLY A 162 9.94 -3.38 0.11
N VAL A 163 10.62 -3.91 -0.91
CA VAL A 163 10.09 -4.89 -1.87
C VAL A 163 9.65 -6.18 -1.18
N LEU A 164 10.46 -6.73 -0.28
CA LEU A 164 10.06 -7.94 0.43
C LEU A 164 8.82 -7.69 1.31
N ILE A 165 8.73 -6.52 1.95
CA ILE A 165 7.55 -6.13 2.73
C ILE A 165 6.32 -6.00 1.82
N HIS A 166 6.47 -5.39 0.64
CA HIS A 166 5.43 -5.29 -0.40
C HIS A 166 4.91 -6.68 -0.78
N GLU A 167 5.80 -7.56 -1.24
CA GLU A 167 5.40 -8.89 -1.70
C GLU A 167 4.83 -9.77 -0.58
N LEU A 168 5.36 -9.66 0.65
CA LEU A 168 4.79 -10.35 1.81
C LEU A 168 3.39 -9.84 2.16
N SER A 169 3.08 -8.59 1.85
CA SER A 169 1.76 -7.99 2.12
C SER A 169 0.69 -8.56 1.19
N HIS A 170 1.04 -8.83 -0.06
CA HIS A 170 0.17 -9.54 -0.99
C HIS A 170 -0.23 -10.93 -0.49
N THR A 171 0.67 -11.63 0.20
CA THR A 171 0.32 -12.96 0.75
C THR A 171 -0.78 -12.92 1.82
N GLN A 172 -1.17 -11.74 2.30
CA GLN A 172 -2.26 -11.56 3.26
C GLN A 172 -3.58 -11.21 2.61
N ASP A 173 -3.52 -10.68 1.40
CA ASP A 173 -4.70 -10.29 0.68
C ASP A 173 -5.30 -11.52 -0.02
N GLU A 174 -6.53 -11.87 0.36
CA GLU A 174 -7.30 -12.91 -0.31
C GLU A 174 -8.02 -12.39 -1.56
N SER A 175 -7.90 -11.09 -1.86
CA SER A 175 -8.47 -10.47 -3.07
C SER A 175 -7.87 -11.11 -4.32
N ASN A 176 -8.71 -11.46 -5.28
CA ASN A 176 -8.27 -12.11 -6.52
C ASN A 176 -7.94 -11.06 -7.57
N LEU A 177 -6.72 -11.08 -8.11
CA LEU A 177 -6.44 -10.40 -9.38
C LEU A 177 -7.17 -11.14 -10.51
N TYR A 178 -7.92 -10.41 -11.34
CA TYR A 178 -8.54 -10.94 -12.53
C TYR A 178 -7.57 -10.87 -13.71
N ALA A 179 -7.70 -11.80 -14.66
CA ALA A 179 -6.88 -11.78 -15.86
C ALA A 179 -7.09 -10.47 -16.65
N GLY A 180 -5.98 -9.76 -16.94
CA GLY A 180 -6.01 -8.48 -17.65
C GLY A 180 -6.25 -7.26 -16.75
N ASP A 181 -5.89 -7.38 -15.47
CA ASP A 181 -5.95 -6.31 -14.47
C ASP A 181 -4.78 -5.30 -14.55
N TYR A 182 -3.83 -5.54 -15.46
CA TYR A 182 -2.69 -4.69 -15.76
C TYR A 182 -2.80 -4.04 -17.14
N GLY A 183 -1.92 -3.07 -17.40
CA GLY A 183 -1.84 -2.32 -18.64
C GLY A 183 -1.74 -3.15 -19.92
N ALA A 184 -1.95 -2.51 -21.07
CA ALA A 184 -1.83 -3.12 -22.39
C ALA A 184 -0.41 -3.67 -22.67
N ASP A 185 0.62 -3.12 -22.03
CA ASP A 185 1.99 -3.63 -22.09
C ASP A 185 2.29 -4.81 -21.14
N GLY A 186 1.37 -5.12 -20.23
CA GLY A 186 1.53 -6.16 -19.22
C GLY A 186 2.39 -5.78 -18.01
N SER A 187 2.69 -4.48 -17.84
CA SER A 187 3.34 -3.90 -16.67
C SER A 187 2.39 -2.92 -15.95
N HIS A 188 2.88 -2.33 -14.86
CA HIS A 188 2.22 -1.23 -14.18
C HIS A 188 3.22 -0.42 -13.34
N PHE A 189 2.88 0.82 -13.04
CA PHE A 189 3.58 1.66 -12.07
C PHE A 189 2.64 2.14 -10.96
N ALA A 190 3.19 2.39 -9.77
CA ALA A 190 2.40 2.80 -8.61
C ALA A 190 1.62 4.13 -8.78
N ASP A 191 2.10 5.02 -9.66
CA ASP A 191 1.44 6.28 -10.05
C ASP A 191 0.55 6.16 -11.30
N GLU A 192 0.40 4.97 -11.85
CA GLU A 192 -0.39 4.71 -13.04
C GLU A 192 -1.88 4.52 -12.72
N VAL A 193 -2.73 5.03 -13.60
CA VAL A 193 -4.16 4.70 -13.60
C VAL A 193 -4.33 3.34 -14.26
N LEU A 194 -4.61 2.32 -13.44
CA LEU A 194 -4.75 0.95 -13.91
C LEU A 194 -6.06 0.72 -14.66
N TYR A 195 -6.01 -0.11 -15.70
CA TYR A 195 -7.16 -0.47 -16.52
C TYR A 195 -7.36 -1.98 -16.63
N ASN A 196 -8.63 -2.37 -16.75
CA ASN A 196 -9.09 -3.72 -17.07
C ASN A 196 -9.53 -3.83 -18.52
N ASN A 197 -9.58 -5.08 -19.00
CA ASN A 197 -10.16 -5.45 -20.30
C ASN A 197 -9.48 -4.75 -21.50
N GLY A 198 -8.17 -4.52 -21.42
CA GLY A 198 -7.39 -3.85 -22.46
C GLY A 198 -7.70 -2.35 -22.57
N GLY A 199 -7.68 -1.63 -21.43
CA GLY A 199 -7.85 -0.18 -21.42
C GLY A 199 -9.29 0.33 -21.42
N LYS A 200 -10.29 -0.53 -21.11
CA LYS A 200 -11.72 -0.17 -21.26
C LYS A 200 -12.39 0.31 -19.98
N THR A 201 -12.01 -0.27 -18.85
CA THR A 201 -12.56 0.04 -17.53
C THR A 201 -11.42 0.22 -16.55
N TYR A 202 -11.61 0.90 -15.42
CA TYR A 202 -10.56 1.05 -14.43
C TYR A 202 -10.38 -0.23 -13.58
N SER A 203 -9.15 -0.55 -13.21
CA SER A 203 -8.81 -1.66 -12.30
C SER A 203 -8.78 -1.18 -10.85
N HIS A 204 -9.94 -0.99 -10.23
CA HIS A 204 -9.99 -0.62 -8.80
C HIS A 204 -9.48 -1.73 -7.88
N ASN A 205 -9.57 -2.99 -8.34
CA ASN A 205 -9.12 -4.14 -7.59
C ASN A 205 -7.60 -4.29 -7.59
N ALA A 206 -6.94 -4.20 -8.75
CA ALA A 206 -5.47 -4.20 -8.78
C ALA A 206 -4.89 -3.01 -8.01
N ALA A 207 -5.48 -1.82 -8.20
CA ALA A 207 -5.05 -0.63 -7.48
C ALA A 207 -5.24 -0.78 -5.96
N TRP A 208 -6.22 -1.55 -5.52
CA TRP A 208 -6.41 -1.88 -4.11
C TRP A 208 -5.33 -2.84 -3.61
N ILE A 209 -5.10 -3.95 -4.32
CA ILE A 209 -4.15 -5.01 -3.95
C ILE A 209 -2.73 -4.44 -3.86
N GLU A 210 -2.27 -3.77 -4.91
CA GLU A 210 -0.96 -3.13 -4.93
C GLU A 210 -0.91 -1.93 -3.97
N GLY A 211 -2.00 -1.16 -3.85
CA GLY A 211 -2.07 -0.07 -2.87
C GLY A 211 -1.96 -0.53 -1.41
N TRP A 212 -2.47 -1.73 -1.08
CA TRP A 212 -2.25 -2.36 0.22
C TRP A 212 -0.79 -2.75 0.42
N ALA A 213 -0.17 -3.32 -0.62
CA ALA A 213 1.22 -3.74 -0.59
C ALA A 213 2.20 -2.56 -0.55
N ASP A 214 1.91 -1.44 -1.21
CA ASP A 214 2.68 -0.19 -1.17
C ASP A 214 2.58 0.53 0.18
N PHE A 215 1.42 0.43 0.84
CA PHE A 215 1.18 1.08 2.13
C PHE A 215 2.08 0.52 3.25
N THR A 216 2.38 -0.77 3.23
CA THR A 216 3.15 -1.42 4.29
C THR A 216 4.64 -1.04 4.32
N PRO A 217 5.41 -0.97 3.21
CA PRO A 217 6.77 -0.45 3.25
C PRO A 217 6.79 1.02 3.64
N MET A 218 5.79 1.84 3.26
CA MET A 218 5.68 3.23 3.74
C MET A 218 5.60 3.33 5.27
N LEU A 219 4.90 2.39 5.93
CA LEU A 219 4.85 2.32 7.39
C LEU A 219 6.18 1.87 8.02
N HIS A 220 6.98 1.08 7.30
CA HIS A 220 8.31 0.69 7.73
C HIS A 220 9.30 1.84 7.60
N ASP A 221 9.32 2.48 6.43
CA ASP A 221 10.22 3.59 6.11
C ASP A 221 9.43 4.81 5.56
N PRO A 222 9.39 5.94 6.31
CA PRO A 222 8.82 7.19 5.81
C PRO A 222 9.48 7.74 4.53
N ALA A 223 10.69 7.32 4.17
CA ALA A 223 11.31 7.72 2.90
C ALA A 223 10.53 7.19 1.69
N GLU A 224 10.01 5.96 1.76
CA GLU A 224 9.11 5.38 0.74
C GLU A 224 7.86 6.23 0.55
N ARG A 225 7.26 6.67 1.67
CA ARG A 225 6.12 7.58 1.61
C ARG A 225 6.46 8.84 0.85
N ALA A 226 7.63 9.43 1.13
CA ALA A 226 8.10 10.67 0.51
C ALA A 226 8.43 10.48 -0.98
N ASP A 227 8.94 9.32 -1.38
CA ASP A 227 9.14 8.98 -2.78
C ASP A 227 7.82 8.83 -3.53
N GLY A 228 6.86 8.11 -2.94
CA GLY A 228 5.49 8.03 -3.46
C GLY A 228 4.88 9.42 -3.67
N VAL A 229 5.07 10.39 -2.74
CA VAL A 229 4.59 11.78 -2.95
C VAL A 229 5.10 12.33 -4.27
N ARG A 230 6.40 12.16 -4.54
CA ARG A 230 7.04 12.71 -5.73
C ARG A 230 6.48 12.08 -6.99
N LYS A 231 6.32 10.75 -6.99
CA LYS A 231 5.73 9.97 -8.09
C LYS A 231 4.30 10.42 -8.39
N ALA A 232 3.43 10.45 -7.37
CA ALA A 232 2.01 10.81 -7.50
C ALA A 232 1.72 12.28 -7.88
N SER A 233 2.74 13.13 -8.05
CA SER A 233 2.54 14.51 -8.53
C SER A 233 1.99 14.59 -9.95
N LYS A 234 2.19 13.53 -10.74
CA LYS A 234 1.58 13.30 -12.03
C LYS A 234 1.15 11.85 -12.10
N LEU A 235 -0.02 11.61 -12.66
CA LEU A 235 -0.52 10.26 -12.89
C LEU A 235 -0.10 9.84 -14.29
N THR A 236 0.36 8.60 -14.39
CA THR A 236 0.65 7.99 -15.68
C THR A 236 -0.65 7.39 -16.24
N LEU A 237 -0.97 7.71 -17.49
CA LEU A 237 -2.07 7.12 -18.24
C LEU A 237 -1.50 6.28 -19.36
N GLU A 238 -1.73 4.98 -19.29
CA GLU A 238 -1.48 4.09 -20.42
C GLU A 238 -2.72 4.00 -21.32
N SER A 239 -2.47 3.94 -22.62
CA SER A 239 -3.49 3.79 -23.65
C SER A 239 -3.50 2.36 -24.19
N ALA A 240 -4.54 1.98 -24.92
CA ALA A 240 -4.69 0.63 -25.45
C ALA A 240 -3.58 0.19 -26.43
N ASP A 241 -2.75 1.11 -26.93
CA ASP A 241 -1.56 0.83 -27.74
C ASP A 241 -0.24 0.97 -26.94
N ALA A 242 -0.31 0.83 -25.62
CA ALA A 242 0.82 0.89 -24.67
C ALA A 242 1.57 2.23 -24.64
N LYS A 243 0.97 3.31 -25.17
CA LYS A 243 1.55 4.65 -25.07
C LYS A 243 1.18 5.30 -23.76
N HIS A 244 2.17 5.95 -23.16
CA HIS A 244 2.07 6.63 -21.89
C HIS A 244 1.85 8.13 -22.08
N SER A 245 0.99 8.72 -21.26
CA SER A 245 0.76 10.16 -21.17
C SER A 245 0.62 10.59 -19.71
N GLU A 246 0.84 11.87 -19.42
CA GLU A 246 0.72 12.39 -18.06
C GLU A 246 -0.65 13.06 -17.85
N LEU A 247 -1.26 12.79 -16.70
CA LEU A 247 -2.44 13.48 -16.19
C LEU A 247 -2.10 14.12 -14.85
N ALA A 248 -2.31 15.43 -14.72
CA ALA A 248 -2.15 16.06 -13.42
C ALA A 248 -3.21 15.51 -12.46
N TRP A 249 -2.80 15.18 -11.23
CA TRP A 249 -3.68 14.62 -10.20
C TRP A 249 -4.97 15.45 -10.01
N LYS A 250 -4.83 16.79 -10.04
CA LYS A 250 -5.94 17.73 -9.89
C LYS A 250 -6.97 17.67 -11.01
N ASP A 251 -6.63 17.09 -12.16
CA ASP A 251 -7.49 16.98 -13.33
C ASP A 251 -8.11 15.58 -13.46
N ALA A 252 -7.66 14.61 -12.66
CA ALA A 252 -8.16 13.25 -12.65
C ALA A 252 -9.56 13.10 -12.05
N SER A 253 -10.37 12.18 -12.58
CA SER A 253 -11.66 11.83 -12.01
C SER A 253 -11.52 11.06 -10.70
N TYR A 254 -12.61 10.92 -9.95
CA TYR A 254 -12.65 10.08 -8.76
C TYR A 254 -12.27 8.62 -9.07
N GLU A 255 -12.83 8.07 -10.15
CA GLU A 255 -12.61 6.70 -10.57
C GLU A 255 -11.17 6.47 -11.03
N GLN A 256 -10.57 7.45 -11.70
CA GLN A 256 -9.14 7.40 -12.07
C GLN A 256 -8.27 7.39 -10.82
N LEU A 257 -8.58 8.22 -9.83
CA LEU A 257 -7.79 8.30 -8.60
C LEU A 257 -7.84 7.02 -7.78
N LEU A 258 -8.99 6.36 -7.67
CA LEU A 258 -9.08 5.07 -6.98
C LEU A 258 -8.48 3.90 -7.76
N ALA A 259 -8.19 4.10 -9.05
CA ALA A 259 -7.49 3.15 -9.89
C ALA A 259 -5.96 3.35 -9.86
N VAL A 260 -5.45 4.12 -8.90
CA VAL A 260 -4.00 4.35 -8.71
C VAL A 260 -3.59 3.76 -7.36
N GLU A 261 -2.56 2.93 -7.38
CA GLU A 261 -2.02 2.22 -6.21
C GLU A 261 -1.61 3.20 -5.10
N LEU A 262 -0.83 4.23 -5.46
CA LEU A 262 -0.39 5.25 -4.51
C LEU A 262 -1.54 6.04 -3.87
N THR A 263 -2.65 6.25 -4.57
CA THR A 263 -3.81 6.92 -3.96
C THR A 263 -4.37 6.08 -2.82
N ASN A 264 -4.55 4.78 -3.07
CA ASN A 264 -5.04 3.83 -2.06
C ASN A 264 -4.03 3.70 -0.91
N ALA A 265 -2.74 3.56 -1.24
CA ALA A 265 -1.66 3.48 -0.25
C ALA A 265 -1.60 4.70 0.66
N PHE A 266 -1.74 5.91 0.13
CA PHE A 266 -1.72 7.13 0.94
C PHE A 266 -2.92 7.28 1.86
N ILE A 267 -4.11 6.86 1.41
CA ILE A 267 -5.31 6.84 2.26
C ILE A 267 -5.07 5.93 3.46
N LEU A 268 -4.59 4.71 3.21
CA LEU A 268 -4.26 3.74 4.26
C LEU A 268 -3.16 4.26 5.19
N TYR A 269 -2.10 4.84 4.62
CA TYR A 269 -0.98 5.40 5.37
C TYR A 269 -1.40 6.53 6.31
N ASP A 270 -2.15 7.51 5.81
CA ASP A 270 -2.58 8.64 6.63
C ASP A 270 -3.61 8.20 7.68
N ILE A 271 -4.46 7.21 7.40
CA ILE A 271 -5.32 6.60 8.44
C ILE A 271 -4.46 5.94 9.52
N ALA A 272 -3.49 5.12 9.13
CA ALA A 272 -2.67 4.37 10.05
C ALA A 272 -1.80 5.26 10.96
N THR A 273 -1.34 6.40 10.44
CA THR A 273 -0.37 7.28 11.12
C THR A 273 -0.99 8.51 11.79
N LEU A 274 -2.07 9.07 11.26
CA LEU A 274 -2.70 10.27 11.82
C LEU A 274 -3.77 9.95 12.86
N LEU A 275 -4.42 8.78 12.76
CA LEU A 275 -5.50 8.43 13.67
C LEU A 275 -4.97 7.70 14.91
N PRO A 276 -5.56 7.94 16.11
CA PRO A 276 -5.10 7.27 17.34
C PRO A 276 -5.22 5.75 17.25
N GLY A 277 -4.10 5.03 17.25
CA GLY A 277 -4.08 3.56 17.06
C GLY A 277 -4.59 3.14 15.68
N GLY A 278 -4.46 4.02 14.68
CA GLY A 278 -4.99 3.82 13.34
C GLY A 278 -4.44 2.57 12.68
N LYS A 279 -3.14 2.30 12.84
CA LYS A 279 -2.50 1.08 12.31
C LYS A 279 -3.20 -0.19 12.81
N GLU A 280 -3.33 -0.38 14.12
CA GLU A 280 -3.91 -1.61 14.68
C GLU A 280 -5.38 -1.78 14.27
N LYS A 281 -6.12 -0.67 14.23
CA LYS A 281 -7.52 -0.64 13.80
C LYS A 281 -7.68 -0.94 12.31
N LEU A 282 -6.81 -0.41 11.46
CA LEU A 282 -6.82 -0.64 10.02
C LEU A 282 -6.51 -2.10 9.68
N PHE A 283 -5.49 -2.68 10.30
CA PHE A 283 -5.19 -4.10 10.16
C PHE A 283 -6.34 -4.98 10.70
N ALA A 284 -7.06 -4.54 11.74
CA ALA A 284 -8.25 -5.25 12.20
C ALA A 284 -9.41 -5.17 11.19
N ALA A 285 -9.65 -4.01 10.57
CA ALA A 285 -10.65 -3.84 9.54
C ALA A 285 -10.33 -4.65 8.28
N PHE A 286 -9.07 -4.65 7.84
CA PHE A 286 -8.57 -5.48 6.75
C PHE A 286 -8.88 -6.96 6.99
N ARG A 287 -8.51 -7.50 8.16
CA ARG A 287 -8.81 -8.91 8.51
C ARG A 287 -10.30 -9.21 8.50
N ALA A 288 -11.11 -8.29 9.01
CA ALA A 288 -12.56 -8.49 9.11
C ALA A 288 -13.27 -8.44 7.75
N THR A 289 -12.61 -7.91 6.73
CA THR A 289 -13.14 -7.80 5.37
C THR A 289 -12.44 -8.72 4.38
N ASN A 290 -11.42 -9.49 4.82
CA ASN A 290 -10.57 -10.24 3.91
C ASN A 290 -11.39 -11.25 3.07
N SER A 291 -11.55 -10.97 1.79
CA SER A 291 -12.33 -11.73 0.81
C SER A 291 -11.79 -11.47 -0.59
N ASP A 292 -12.20 -12.29 -1.55
CA ASP A 292 -11.79 -12.28 -2.96
C ASP A 292 -12.20 -11.02 -3.74
N GLU A 293 -13.33 -10.41 -3.41
CA GLU A 293 -13.88 -9.23 -4.12
C GLU A 293 -13.70 -7.90 -3.37
N ARG A 294 -12.81 -7.86 -2.36
CA ARG A 294 -12.67 -6.68 -1.49
C ARG A 294 -12.08 -5.49 -2.24
N VAL A 295 -12.57 -4.30 -1.92
CA VAL A 295 -11.95 -3.04 -2.32
C VAL A 295 -11.68 -2.12 -1.12
N LEU A 296 -10.95 -1.02 -1.36
CA LEU A 296 -10.63 -0.01 -0.35
C LEU A 296 -11.86 0.43 0.46
N LEU A 297 -12.99 0.68 -0.23
CA LEU A 297 -14.21 1.20 0.42
C LEU A 297 -14.76 0.24 1.48
N ASP A 298 -14.60 -1.08 1.31
CA ASP A 298 -15.08 -2.07 2.27
C ASP A 298 -14.25 -2.04 3.56
N VAL A 299 -12.92 -1.94 3.42
CA VAL A 299 -12.00 -1.79 4.55
C VAL A 299 -12.30 -0.49 5.31
N LEU A 300 -12.51 0.62 4.59
CA LEU A 300 -12.84 1.90 5.22
C LEU A 300 -14.20 1.87 5.91
N ALA A 301 -15.22 1.24 5.30
CA ALA A 301 -16.53 1.08 5.91
C ALA A 301 -16.46 0.25 7.20
N GLU A 302 -15.73 -0.87 7.18
CA GLU A 302 -15.51 -1.69 8.36
C GLU A 302 -14.73 -0.93 9.45
N TYR A 303 -13.68 -0.19 9.07
CA TYR A 303 -12.93 0.67 9.99
C TYR A 303 -13.86 1.66 10.70
N VAL A 304 -14.68 2.39 9.94
CA VAL A 304 -15.59 3.42 10.46
C VAL A 304 -16.68 2.79 11.33
N ARG A 305 -17.21 1.63 10.94
CA ARG A 305 -18.19 0.88 11.71
C ARG A 305 -17.66 0.50 13.08
N ALA A 306 -16.42 0.03 13.16
CA ALA A 306 -15.75 -0.32 14.41
C ALA A 306 -15.31 0.93 15.21
N ASN A 307 -15.04 2.06 14.53
CA ASN A 307 -14.47 3.27 15.12
C ASN A 307 -15.30 4.53 14.77
N PRO A 308 -16.58 4.62 15.18
CA PRO A 308 -17.48 5.69 14.73
C PRO A 308 -17.07 7.10 15.17
N ALA A 309 -16.21 7.24 16.18
CA ALA A 309 -15.66 8.53 16.60
C ALA A 309 -14.68 9.13 15.58
N GLU A 310 -14.10 8.30 14.71
CA GLU A 310 -13.09 8.68 13.71
C GLU A 310 -13.67 8.81 12.30
N ALA A 311 -14.97 8.53 12.14
CA ALA A 311 -15.67 8.48 10.86
C ALA A 311 -15.37 9.69 9.96
N PHE A 312 -15.52 10.91 10.47
CA PHE A 312 -15.28 12.11 9.66
C PHE A 312 -13.80 12.32 9.31
N ALA A 313 -12.87 11.90 10.15
CA ALA A 313 -11.45 11.99 9.83
C ALA A 313 -11.09 11.02 8.70
N VAL A 314 -11.60 9.79 8.76
CA VAL A 314 -11.46 8.79 7.68
C VAL A 314 -12.05 9.32 6.38
N ALA A 315 -13.28 9.84 6.40
CA ALA A 315 -13.90 10.41 5.21
C ALA A 315 -13.14 11.62 4.67
N ALA A 316 -12.59 12.49 5.51
CA ALA A 316 -11.78 13.61 5.04
C ALA A 316 -10.46 13.15 4.42
N ILE A 317 -9.86 12.06 4.91
CA ILE A 317 -8.67 11.46 4.31
C ILE A 317 -9.01 10.90 2.93
N PHE A 318 -10.03 10.05 2.85
CA PHE A 318 -10.50 9.44 1.62
C PHE A 318 -10.96 10.46 0.57
N ASP A 319 -11.83 11.39 0.96
CA ASP A 319 -12.38 12.43 0.07
C ASP A 319 -11.26 13.41 -0.34
N GLY A 320 -10.32 13.71 0.56
CA GLY A 320 -9.15 14.54 0.27
C GLY A 320 -8.25 13.93 -0.81
N TYR A 321 -7.84 12.66 -0.66
CA TYR A 321 -7.07 11.92 -1.67
C TYR A 321 -7.86 11.58 -2.94
N THR A 322 -9.14 11.93 -3.02
CA THR A 322 -9.92 11.87 -4.26
C THR A 322 -10.28 13.26 -4.80
N GLY A 323 -9.66 14.32 -4.26
CA GLY A 323 -9.83 15.70 -4.71
C GLY A 323 -11.18 16.30 -4.35
N PHE A 324 -11.80 15.78 -3.30
CA PHE A 324 -13.18 16.03 -2.89
C PHE A 324 -14.22 15.65 -3.96
N ARG A 325 -13.87 14.73 -4.87
CA ARG A 325 -14.72 14.29 -5.99
C ARG A 325 -15.46 12.99 -5.75
N ALA A 326 -15.29 12.34 -4.60
CA ALA A 326 -16.00 11.11 -4.30
C ALA A 326 -17.53 11.28 -4.45
N PRO A 327 -18.24 10.39 -5.18
CA PRO A 327 -19.68 10.49 -5.27
C PRO A 327 -20.33 10.30 -3.89
N ASP A 328 -21.54 10.84 -3.73
CA ASP A 328 -22.26 10.72 -2.46
C ASP A 328 -22.49 9.26 -2.05
N SER A 329 -22.65 8.36 -3.02
CA SER A 329 -22.75 6.91 -2.80
C SER A 329 -21.49 6.31 -2.16
N ALA A 330 -20.30 6.71 -2.60
CA ALA A 330 -19.05 6.23 -2.01
C ALA A 330 -18.89 6.71 -0.56
N LEU A 331 -19.26 7.98 -0.28
CA LEU A 331 -19.28 8.50 1.09
C LEU A 331 -20.34 7.81 1.94
N ASP A 332 -21.50 7.51 1.38
CA ASP A 332 -22.57 6.78 2.05
C ASP A 332 -22.15 5.34 2.37
N GLN A 333 -21.36 4.67 1.51
CA GLN A 333 -20.78 3.36 1.78
C GLN A 333 -19.79 3.41 2.95
N VAL A 334 -18.85 4.37 2.95
CA VAL A 334 -17.82 4.48 4.00
C VAL A 334 -18.41 4.92 5.36
N LEU A 335 -19.33 5.88 5.38
CA LEU A 335 -19.81 6.50 6.62
C LEU A 335 -21.18 5.99 7.09
N GLY A 336 -21.96 5.40 6.18
CA GLY A 336 -23.41 5.28 6.31
C GLY A 336 -24.12 6.61 6.02
N ALA A 337 -25.27 6.53 5.34
CA ALA A 337 -26.01 7.69 4.81
C ALA A 337 -26.22 8.85 5.81
N ARG A 338 -26.54 8.54 7.07
CA ARG A 338 -26.78 9.59 8.10
C ARG A 338 -25.51 10.36 8.45
N GLN A 339 -24.38 9.67 8.60
CA GLN A 339 -23.11 10.33 8.92
C GLN A 339 -22.56 11.05 7.70
N ALA A 340 -22.69 10.45 6.53
CA ALA A 340 -22.31 11.04 5.25
C ALA A 340 -23.04 12.36 4.98
N ALA A 341 -24.36 12.41 5.19
CA ALA A 341 -25.14 13.65 5.06
C ALA A 341 -24.64 14.77 5.98
N ARG A 342 -24.22 14.43 7.21
CA ARG A 342 -23.62 15.39 8.15
C ARG A 342 -22.23 15.84 7.70
N TYR A 343 -21.37 14.91 7.28
CA TYR A 343 -20.05 15.23 6.76
C TYR A 343 -20.14 16.19 5.57
N ARG A 344 -21.06 15.94 4.63
CA ARG A 344 -21.30 16.80 3.46
C ARG A 344 -21.65 18.23 3.87
N LYS A 345 -22.69 18.36 4.70
CA LYS A 345 -23.21 19.65 5.17
C LYS A 345 -22.22 20.44 6.00
N ASP A 346 -21.56 19.78 6.95
CA ASP A 346 -20.81 20.45 8.01
C ASP A 346 -19.33 20.68 7.60
N PHE A 347 -18.80 19.91 6.63
CA PHE A 347 -17.38 19.93 6.30
C PHE A 347 -17.08 19.97 4.80
N ARG A 348 -17.62 19.02 4.02
CA ARG A 348 -17.21 18.79 2.62
C ARG A 348 -17.32 20.02 1.73
N ASP A 349 -18.45 20.73 1.80
CA ASP A 349 -18.69 21.92 0.96
C ASP A 349 -17.64 23.02 1.19
N GLY A 350 -17.18 23.18 2.43
CA GLY A 350 -16.12 24.12 2.77
C GLY A 350 -14.76 23.67 2.24
N LEU A 351 -14.44 22.38 2.37
CA LEU A 351 -13.18 21.80 1.87
C LEU A 351 -13.11 21.91 0.34
N ARG A 352 -14.17 21.52 -0.35
CA ARG A 352 -14.29 21.54 -1.81
C ARG A 352 -14.12 22.95 -2.38
N LYS A 353 -14.78 23.96 -1.81
CA LYS A 353 -14.65 25.36 -2.28
C LYS A 353 -13.22 25.88 -2.20
N ARG A 354 -12.51 25.57 -1.12
CA ARG A 354 -11.09 25.96 -0.96
C ARG A 354 -10.17 25.21 -1.93
N ASN A 355 -10.52 23.97 -2.26
CA ASN A 355 -9.81 23.17 -3.26
C ASN A 355 -9.96 23.80 -4.65
N GLU A 356 -11.20 24.12 -5.02
CA GLU A 356 -11.54 24.78 -6.29
C GLU A 356 -10.93 26.19 -6.40
N SER A 357 -10.72 26.89 -5.28
CA SER A 357 -10.09 28.22 -5.29
C SER A 357 -8.57 28.20 -5.33
N GLY A 358 -7.92 27.02 -5.33
CA GLY A 358 -6.46 26.92 -5.25
C GLY A 358 -5.88 27.40 -3.91
N GLU A 359 -6.69 27.49 -2.85
CA GLU A 359 -6.16 27.75 -1.50
C GLU A 359 -5.37 26.54 -0.96
N LEU A 360 -5.47 25.43 -1.68
CA LEU A 360 -5.13 24.08 -1.32
C LEU A 360 -4.23 23.52 -2.43
N ASP A 361 -3.04 24.09 -2.59
CA ASP A 361 -2.12 23.78 -3.70
C ASP A 361 -1.56 22.34 -3.67
N ASP A 362 -1.63 21.67 -2.53
CA ASP A 362 -1.19 20.28 -2.35
C ASP A 362 -2.22 19.47 -1.56
N VAL A 363 -2.82 18.50 -2.25
CA VAL A 363 -3.79 17.52 -1.75
C VAL A 363 -3.39 16.92 -0.41
N GLN A 364 -2.11 16.61 -0.21
CA GLN A 364 -1.65 15.96 1.01
C GLN A 364 -1.71 16.92 2.19
N THR A 365 -1.27 18.16 1.97
CA THR A 365 -1.42 19.25 2.93
C THR A 365 -2.89 19.47 3.28
N VAL A 366 -3.79 19.38 2.30
CA VAL A 366 -5.23 19.53 2.51
C VAL A 366 -5.79 18.41 3.36
N THR A 367 -5.52 17.17 2.97
CA THR A 367 -6.00 15.95 3.62
C THR A 367 -5.55 15.91 5.06
N ARG A 368 -4.25 16.12 5.31
CA ARG A 368 -3.70 16.15 6.67
C ARG A 368 -4.30 17.28 7.49
N HIS A 369 -4.38 18.48 6.93
CA HIS A 369 -4.95 19.61 7.65
C HIS A 369 -6.44 19.42 7.98
N ALA A 370 -7.23 18.90 7.03
CA ALA A 370 -8.65 18.61 7.22
C ALA A 370 -8.85 17.51 8.27
N ALA A 371 -8.13 16.39 8.16
CA ALA A 371 -8.17 15.28 9.10
C ALA A 371 -7.76 15.74 10.51
N SER A 372 -6.64 16.44 10.67
CA SER A 372 -6.20 16.96 11.96
C SER A 372 -7.23 17.90 12.58
N ARG A 373 -7.84 18.81 11.80
CA ARG A 373 -8.88 19.72 12.31
C ARG A 373 -10.14 18.99 12.75
N LEU A 374 -10.53 17.95 12.03
CA LEU A 374 -11.68 17.13 12.38
C LEU A 374 -11.43 16.33 13.66
N LEU A 375 -10.23 15.77 13.80
CA LEU A 375 -9.80 15.10 15.02
C LEU A 375 -9.73 16.06 16.21
N GLU A 376 -9.18 17.26 16.01
CA GLU A 376 -9.16 18.33 17.01
C GLU A 376 -10.59 18.67 17.45
N ALA A 377 -11.49 18.95 16.51
CA ALA A 377 -12.88 19.31 16.81
C ALA A 377 -13.62 18.17 17.53
N GLY A 378 -13.42 16.92 17.10
CA GLY A 378 -13.99 15.74 17.73
C GLY A 378 -13.48 15.54 19.16
N ALA A 379 -12.17 15.65 19.36
CA ALA A 379 -11.54 15.52 20.67
C ALA A 379 -11.94 16.68 21.61
N GLU A 380 -12.07 17.90 21.11
CA GLU A 380 -12.59 19.05 21.89
C GLU A 380 -14.04 18.85 22.32
N ALA A 381 -14.90 18.41 21.41
CA ALA A 381 -16.30 18.12 21.70
C ALA A 381 -16.43 17.00 22.76
N ARG A 382 -15.62 15.94 22.63
CA ARG A 382 -15.59 14.84 23.60
C ARG A 382 -15.05 15.30 24.96
N LEU A 383 -13.97 16.09 24.97
CA LEU A 383 -13.40 16.65 26.18
C LEU A 383 -14.40 17.54 26.92
N LYS A 384 -15.18 18.34 26.19
CA LYS A 384 -16.27 19.15 26.75
C LYS A 384 -17.34 18.26 27.41
N ALA A 385 -17.75 17.17 26.76
CA ALA A 385 -18.72 16.23 27.32
C ALA A 385 -18.19 15.51 28.57
N VAL A 386 -16.91 15.08 28.55
CA VAL A 386 -16.24 14.46 29.71
C VAL A 386 -16.18 15.43 30.89
N ARG A 387 -15.82 16.70 30.64
CA ARG A 387 -15.81 17.74 31.69
C ARG A 387 -17.19 17.97 32.28
N ALA A 388 -18.23 18.10 31.44
CA ALA A 388 -19.60 18.26 31.91
C ALA A 388 -20.06 17.07 32.77
N ARG A 389 -19.69 15.83 32.38
CA ARG A 389 -20.02 14.62 33.16
C ARG A 389 -19.26 14.55 34.48
N LEU A 390 -17.99 14.95 34.51
CA LEU A 390 -17.23 15.08 35.75
C LEU A 390 -17.87 16.13 36.69
N ASP A 391 -18.32 17.27 36.15
CA ASP A 391 -19.01 18.30 36.95
C ASP A 391 -20.35 17.79 37.52
N GLU A 392 -21.05 16.91 36.81
CA GLU A 392 -22.25 16.21 37.34
C GLU A 392 -21.88 15.24 38.47
N LEU A 393 -20.81 14.47 38.30
CA LEU A 393 -20.32 13.53 39.31
C LEU A 393 -19.83 14.27 40.56
N ASP A 394 -19.10 15.37 40.43
CA ASP A 394 -18.61 16.16 41.57
C ASP A 394 -19.75 16.85 42.32
N ARG A 395 -20.90 17.08 41.67
CA ARG A 395 -22.14 17.56 42.29
C ARG A 395 -22.98 16.45 42.93
N TRP A 396 -22.64 15.19 42.70
CA TRP A 396 -23.38 14.06 43.30
C TRP A 396 -23.31 14.16 44.82
N LYS A 397 -24.49 14.09 45.44
CA LYS A 397 -24.64 13.93 46.87
C LYS A 397 -25.49 12.68 47.11
N PRO A 398 -25.16 11.85 48.11
CA PRO A 398 -26.02 10.73 48.46
C PRO A 398 -27.41 11.25 48.80
N SER A 399 -28.44 10.70 48.18
CA SER A 399 -29.83 11.04 48.48
C SER A 399 -30.24 10.47 49.84
N PHE A 400 -31.31 11.02 50.42
CA PHE A 400 -31.91 10.47 51.63
C PHE A 400 -32.21 8.96 51.52
N TRP A 401 -32.64 8.51 50.33
CA TRP A 401 -32.91 7.10 50.04
C TRP A 401 -31.65 6.24 49.93
N ASP A 402 -30.52 6.81 49.53
CA ASP A 402 -29.23 6.10 49.53
C ASP A 402 -28.74 5.83 50.95
N VAL A 403 -29.07 6.72 51.89
CA VAL A 403 -28.77 6.54 53.32
C VAL A 403 -29.73 5.51 53.94
N LEU A 404 -31.02 5.52 53.55
CA LEU A 404 -32.01 4.58 54.06
C LEU A 404 -31.87 3.15 53.53
N GLY A 405 -31.31 2.95 52.34
CA GLY A 405 -31.03 1.62 51.78
C GLY A 405 -29.97 0.79 52.55
N GLY A 406 -29.43 1.36 53.62
CA GLY A 406 -28.43 0.75 54.48
C GLY A 406 -26.99 1.01 54.01
N PRO A 407 -25.99 0.82 54.89
CA PRO A 407 -24.59 1.17 54.62
C PRO A 407 -24.00 0.49 53.37
N GLY A 408 -24.46 -0.73 53.06
CA GLY A 408 -23.98 -1.50 51.91
C GLY A 408 -24.40 -0.91 50.56
N TRP A 409 -25.64 -0.43 50.43
CA TRP A 409 -26.13 0.14 49.17
C TRP A 409 -25.46 1.47 48.84
N TRP A 410 -25.28 2.32 49.85
CA TRP A 410 -24.52 3.56 49.72
C TRP A 410 -23.08 3.29 49.27
N LEU A 411 -22.40 2.32 49.87
CA LEU A 411 -21.02 1.96 49.53
C LEU A 411 -20.90 1.49 48.07
N VAL A 412 -21.83 0.66 47.59
CA VAL A 412 -21.83 0.20 46.19
C VAL A 412 -22.00 1.37 45.23
N LYS A 413 -22.95 2.27 45.48
CA LYS A 413 -23.14 3.47 44.63
C LYS A 413 -21.92 4.37 44.63
N LYS A 414 -21.28 4.57 45.79
CA LYS A 414 -20.05 5.33 45.91
C LYS A 414 -18.91 4.69 45.11
N LEU A 415 -18.72 3.37 45.21
CA LEU A 415 -17.70 2.66 44.44
C LEU A 415 -17.94 2.75 42.92
N MET A 416 -19.19 2.65 42.47
CA MET A 416 -19.53 2.85 41.06
C MET A 416 -19.25 4.27 40.59
N HIS A 417 -19.59 5.27 41.42
CA HIS A 417 -19.31 6.68 41.17
C HIS A 417 -17.80 6.95 41.08
N ASP A 418 -17.03 6.48 42.07
CA ASP A 418 -15.58 6.64 42.12
C ASP A 418 -14.90 5.96 40.92
N ARG A 419 -15.38 4.77 40.51
CA ARG A 419 -14.87 4.05 39.33
C ARG A 419 -15.16 4.81 38.03
N GLU A 420 -16.37 5.32 37.86
CA GLU A 420 -16.73 6.10 36.68
C GLU A 420 -15.95 7.43 36.62
N ARG A 421 -15.78 8.09 37.78
CA ARG A 421 -14.96 9.30 37.89
C ARG A 421 -13.50 9.04 37.51
N ALA A 422 -12.91 7.95 38.01
CA ALA A 422 -11.55 7.56 37.66
C ALA A 422 -11.41 7.29 36.14
N ARG A 423 -12.37 6.58 35.54
CA ARG A 423 -12.44 6.34 34.09
C ARG A 423 -12.47 7.65 33.30
N LEU A 424 -13.34 8.58 33.68
CA LEU A 424 -13.49 9.88 33.00
C LEU A 424 -12.26 10.79 33.18
N LEU A 425 -11.58 10.73 34.32
CA LEU A 425 -10.33 11.47 34.55
C LEU A 425 -9.18 10.94 33.68
N GLU A 426 -9.10 9.63 33.47
CA GLU A 426 -8.17 9.02 32.52
C GLU A 426 -8.51 9.42 31.08
N GLU A 427 -9.77 9.28 30.69
CA GLU A 427 -10.26 9.68 29.36
C GLU A 427 -9.98 11.17 29.08
N ARG A 428 -10.19 12.06 30.06
CA ARG A 428 -9.82 13.47 29.99
C ARG A 428 -8.33 13.66 29.71
N ARG A 429 -7.46 12.99 30.46
CA ARG A 429 -5.99 13.10 30.30
C ARG A 429 -5.55 12.64 28.92
N GLN A 430 -6.12 11.55 28.42
CA GLN A 430 -5.88 11.05 27.06
C GLN A 430 -6.31 12.06 26.00
N LEU A 431 -7.52 12.63 26.12
CA LEU A 431 -8.02 13.64 25.18
C LEU A 431 -7.19 14.93 25.18
N GLU A 432 -6.76 15.39 26.36
CA GLU A 432 -5.90 16.57 26.49
C GLU A 432 -4.53 16.33 25.86
N HIS A 433 -3.94 15.14 26.04
CA HIS A 433 -2.70 14.73 25.36
C HIS A 433 -2.88 14.68 23.84
N THR A 434 -3.92 13.99 23.35
CA THR A 434 -4.22 13.90 21.91
C THR A 434 -4.38 15.29 21.27
N LEU A 435 -5.10 16.20 21.92
CA LEU A 435 -5.25 17.58 21.43
C LEU A 435 -3.92 18.32 21.38
N ALA A 436 -3.05 18.13 22.37
CA ALA A 436 -1.72 18.74 22.36
C ALA A 436 -0.87 18.20 21.20
N SER A 437 -0.87 16.88 20.98
CA SER A 437 -0.16 16.23 19.87
C SER A 437 -0.67 16.68 18.50
N LEU A 438 -1.99 16.73 18.30
CA LEU A 438 -2.60 17.19 17.03
C LEU A 438 -2.21 18.64 16.71
N ARG A 439 -2.25 19.52 17.70
CA ARG A 439 -1.87 20.94 17.54
C ARG A 439 -0.37 21.10 17.26
N ALA A 440 0.48 20.27 17.87
CA ALA A 440 1.90 20.23 17.59
C ALA A 440 2.18 19.79 16.15
N ALA A 441 1.58 18.66 15.72
CA ALA A 441 1.70 18.15 14.35
C ALA A 441 1.23 19.17 13.30
N ARG A 442 0.14 19.90 13.59
CA ARG A 442 -0.34 20.99 12.71
C ARG A 442 0.66 22.13 12.59
N THR A 443 1.36 22.45 13.68
CA THR A 443 2.39 23.51 13.69
C THR A 443 3.61 23.08 12.90
N GLU A 444 4.04 21.82 13.04
CA GLU A 444 5.14 21.24 12.26
C GLU A 444 4.80 21.17 10.77
N ALA A 445 3.60 20.71 10.40
CA ALA A 445 3.15 20.68 9.02
C ALA A 445 3.13 22.08 8.38
N ALA A 446 2.64 23.09 9.11
CA ALA A 446 2.64 24.48 8.65
C ALA A 446 4.06 25.05 8.47
N LEU A 447 5.04 24.57 9.23
CA LEU A 447 6.45 24.94 9.09
C LEU A 447 7.13 24.18 7.93
N ALA A 448 6.82 22.90 7.72
CA ALA A 448 7.39 22.07 6.66
C ALA A 448 7.04 22.59 5.25
N VAL A 449 5.82 23.09 5.06
CA VAL A 449 5.37 23.73 3.80
C VAL A 449 6.23 24.95 3.43
N ARG A 450 6.92 25.58 4.39
CA ARG A 450 7.79 26.74 4.13
C ARG A 450 9.25 26.37 3.80
N VAL A 451 9.66 25.12 3.98
CA VAL A 451 11.09 24.74 4.01
C VAL A 451 11.45 23.72 2.92
N LEU A 452 10.51 23.24 2.11
CA LEU A 452 10.86 22.34 1.01
C LEU A 452 11.83 23.04 0.03
N PRO A 453 13.09 22.55 -0.10
CA PRO A 453 13.99 23.08 -1.10
C PRO A 453 13.41 22.80 -2.50
N PRO A 454 13.69 23.66 -3.49
CA PRO A 454 13.32 23.37 -4.87
C PRO A 454 13.89 22.01 -5.28
N PRO A 455 13.16 21.24 -6.12
CA PRO A 455 13.62 19.92 -6.53
C PRO A 455 15.02 20.02 -7.17
N PRO A 456 15.94 19.08 -6.89
CA PRO A 456 17.16 19.00 -7.66
C PRO A 456 16.78 18.81 -9.14
N ALA A 457 17.49 19.49 -10.03
CA ALA A 457 17.32 19.30 -11.45
C ALA A 457 17.47 17.79 -11.76
N ARG A 458 16.48 17.21 -12.46
CA ARG A 458 16.55 15.80 -12.87
C ARG A 458 17.87 15.58 -13.61
N PRO A 459 18.64 14.52 -13.32
CA PRO A 459 19.61 14.02 -14.29
C PRO A 459 18.80 13.69 -15.54
N GLU A 460 19.17 14.26 -16.68
CA GLU A 460 18.59 13.89 -17.96
C GLU A 460 18.57 12.36 -18.05
N GLU A 461 17.37 11.85 -18.35
CA GLU A 461 17.08 10.44 -18.57
C GLU A 461 18.22 9.75 -19.30
N TYR A 462 18.62 8.59 -18.79
CA TYR A 462 19.52 7.66 -19.44
C TYR A 462 19.24 7.66 -20.94
N GLY A 463 20.16 8.27 -21.69
CA GLY A 463 20.07 8.34 -23.13
C GLY A 463 19.93 6.93 -23.67
N VAL A 464 18.73 6.63 -24.18
CA VAL A 464 18.56 5.57 -25.16
C VAL A 464 19.49 5.98 -26.30
N GLY A 465 20.66 5.34 -26.36
CA GLY A 465 21.63 5.54 -27.41
C GLY A 465 21.01 5.12 -28.73
N ALA A 466 20.35 6.07 -29.38
CA ALA A 466 20.08 5.99 -30.81
C ALA A 466 21.44 6.04 -31.50
N ASP A 467 21.95 4.86 -31.83
CA ASP A 467 23.12 4.66 -32.66
C ASP A 467 22.81 5.19 -34.08
N THR A 468 22.86 6.51 -34.25
CA THR A 468 22.85 7.15 -35.56
C THR A 468 24.26 7.09 -36.10
N GLY A 469 24.59 5.96 -36.73
CA GLY A 469 25.84 5.74 -37.44
C GLY A 469 26.13 6.86 -38.45
N THR A 470 27.21 7.59 -38.23
CA THR A 470 27.80 8.48 -39.23
C THR A 470 28.86 7.74 -40.03
N GLY A 471 28.50 7.44 -41.28
CA GLY A 471 29.28 7.66 -42.50
C GLY A 471 30.77 7.31 -42.55
N GLY A 472 31.11 6.40 -43.45
CA GLY A 472 32.45 6.32 -44.03
C GLY A 472 32.57 5.29 -45.15
N GLY A 473 32.63 5.75 -46.41
CA GLY A 473 33.49 5.12 -47.42
C GLY A 473 32.83 4.38 -48.59
N ASP A 474 32.69 5.14 -49.69
CA ASP A 474 32.74 4.74 -51.11
C ASP A 474 33.14 3.30 -51.48
N SER A 475 32.34 2.66 -52.34
CA SER A 475 32.69 2.36 -53.74
C SER A 475 31.76 1.26 -54.32
N GLY A 476 31.23 1.48 -55.53
CA GLY A 476 30.66 0.38 -56.31
C GLY A 476 29.51 0.75 -57.25
N ALA A 477 29.87 0.94 -58.52
CA ALA A 477 28.97 1.23 -59.64
C ALA A 477 27.89 0.16 -59.92
N GLY A 478 26.81 0.62 -60.58
CA GLY A 478 25.84 -0.21 -61.30
C GLY A 478 24.41 0.08 -60.83
N GLY A 479 23.64 0.98 -61.43
CA GLY A 479 23.25 0.97 -62.83
C GLY A 479 21.99 0.12 -63.04
N ARG A 480 20.80 0.70 -62.85
CA ARG A 480 19.63 0.52 -63.75
C ARG A 480 18.39 1.29 -63.29
N THR A 481 17.75 1.83 -64.32
CA THR A 481 16.51 2.59 -64.41
C THR A 481 15.27 1.80 -63.96
N GLY A 482 14.29 2.48 -63.36
CA GLY A 482 12.93 1.99 -63.17
C GLY A 482 11.99 3.09 -62.67
N THR A 483 11.20 3.63 -63.58
CA THR A 483 10.15 4.66 -63.43
C THR A 483 8.87 4.16 -62.76
N ALA A 484 8.05 5.13 -62.29
CA ALA A 484 6.60 5.09 -61.99
C ALA A 484 6.21 4.54 -60.60
N ALA A 485 5.19 5.01 -59.90
CA ALA A 485 4.22 6.09 -60.09
C ALA A 485 3.60 6.41 -58.72
N ALA A 486 2.98 7.58 -58.66
CA ALA A 486 2.21 8.09 -57.53
C ALA A 486 0.91 7.29 -57.29
N ALA A 487 0.47 7.24 -56.04
CA ALA A 487 -0.96 7.18 -55.69
C ALA A 487 -1.18 7.88 -54.35
N VAL A 488 -1.55 9.16 -54.48
CA VAL A 488 -2.24 9.94 -53.46
C VAL A 488 -3.69 9.46 -53.45
N SER A 489 -4.23 9.09 -52.29
CA SER A 489 -5.67 9.11 -52.05
C SER A 489 -5.92 9.62 -50.64
N GLY A 490 -6.32 10.90 -50.57
CA GLY A 490 -6.91 11.49 -49.39
C GLY A 490 -8.29 10.88 -49.13
N GLY A 491 -8.60 10.66 -47.86
CA GLY A 491 -9.92 10.31 -47.36
C GLY A 491 -10.21 11.17 -46.13
N SER A 492 -11.06 12.18 -46.33
CA SER A 492 -11.58 13.11 -45.33
C SER A 492 -12.83 12.57 -44.64
N GLY A 493 -13.00 12.92 -43.35
CA GLY A 493 -14.25 12.83 -42.58
C GLY A 493 -14.24 11.65 -41.60
N THR A 494 -14.65 11.75 -40.33
CA THR A 494 -15.53 12.69 -39.61
C THR A 494 -15.29 12.44 -38.10
N PRO A 495 -15.43 13.41 -37.17
CA PRO A 495 -15.04 13.20 -35.77
C PRO A 495 -16.04 12.29 -35.04
N ALA A 496 -15.52 11.27 -34.35
CA ALA A 496 -16.29 10.38 -33.50
C ALA A 496 -16.83 11.15 -32.29
N GLY A 497 -18.14 10.99 -32.06
CA GLY A 497 -18.90 11.65 -31.02
C GLY A 497 -18.52 11.18 -29.62
N VAL A 498 -18.66 12.11 -28.68
CA VAL A 498 -18.64 11.91 -27.23
C VAL A 498 -19.70 10.87 -26.86
N VAL A 499 -19.27 9.71 -26.36
CA VAL A 499 -20.17 8.72 -25.75
C VAL A 499 -20.32 9.10 -24.29
N SER A 500 -21.47 9.67 -23.94
CA SER A 500 -21.89 9.86 -22.55
C SER A 500 -22.27 8.49 -21.96
N GLY A 501 -21.43 7.95 -21.07
CA GLY A 501 -21.75 6.76 -20.29
C GLY A 501 -22.93 7.03 -19.35
N GLN A 502 -23.93 6.15 -19.38
CA GLN A 502 -25.01 6.13 -18.41
C GLN A 502 -24.51 5.57 -17.06
N PRO A 503 -25.05 6.01 -15.91
CA PRO A 503 -24.70 5.45 -14.61
C PRO A 503 -25.19 4.00 -14.49
N LEU A 504 -24.29 3.12 -14.04
CA LEU A 504 -24.59 1.73 -13.70
C LEU A 504 -25.35 1.66 -12.36
N ASP A 505 -26.44 0.90 -12.38
CA ASP A 505 -27.32 0.58 -11.24
C ASP A 505 -26.72 -0.62 -10.47
N TRP A 506 -26.20 -0.37 -9.27
CA TRP A 506 -25.68 -1.41 -8.38
C TRP A 506 -26.81 -1.99 -7.53
N GLY A 507 -27.51 -2.97 -8.11
CA GLY A 507 -28.59 -3.69 -7.45
C GLY A 507 -28.15 -5.01 -6.81
N ARG A 508 -28.14 -4.99 -5.46
CA ARG A 508 -28.14 -6.08 -4.45
C ARG A 508 -26.81 -6.68 -4.00
#